data_AF-A0A0K9PVD6-F1
#
_entry.id   AF-A0A0K9PVD6-F1
#
_cell.length_a   1.000
_cell.length_b   1.000
_cell.length_c   1.000
_cell.angle_alpha   90.00
_cell.angle_beta   90.00
_cell.angle_gamma   90.00
#
_symmetry.space_group_name_H-M   'P 1'
#
loop_
_entity.id
_entity.type
_entity.pdbx_description
1 polymer ?
#
loop_
_entity_poly.entity_id
_entity_poly.type
_entity_poly.pdbx_seq_one_letter_code
_entity_poly.pdbx_strand_id
1 'polypeptide(L)'
;MAIKKGKKEVKKETGLCLTNRKNDNFGEWYYELVVGGEMISYTDISDCYVVEPWAMEVWNIMKVSREFMWQEGHTVFATESEAGEEILEVLELYRRIYEEYLAVPVIKGKKSELEKFAGGLYTTSVEAFIPNTGRGVQGATSHCLGQNFAKIFHIVFEDENRELAT
;
A
#
# COMPACT_ATOMS: atom_id res chain seq x y z
N MET A 1 -12.40 40.82 -50.78
CA MET A 1 -11.62 39.98 -49.84
C MET A 1 -12.45 38.77 -49.47
N ALA A 2 -12.04 37.56 -49.87
CA ALA A 2 -12.72 36.32 -49.45
C ALA A 2 -12.04 35.79 -48.19
N ILE A 3 -12.81 35.65 -47.10
CA ILE A 3 -12.34 35.05 -45.85
C ILE A 3 -12.19 33.54 -46.09
N LYS A 4 -10.94 33.05 -46.18
CA LYS A 4 -10.65 31.61 -46.16
C LYS A 4 -10.99 31.09 -44.76
N LYS A 5 -12.10 30.37 -44.61
CA LYS A 5 -12.37 29.56 -43.41
C LYS A 5 -11.27 28.51 -43.30
N GLY A 6 -10.43 28.62 -42.28
CA GLY A 6 -9.44 27.59 -41.94
C GLY A 6 -10.16 26.26 -41.70
N LYS A 7 -9.68 25.19 -42.34
CA LYS A 7 -10.13 23.83 -42.02
C LYS A 7 -9.82 23.57 -40.55
N LYS A 8 -10.86 23.36 -39.72
CA LYS A 8 -10.67 22.75 -38.40
C LYS A 8 -10.13 21.34 -38.65
N GLU A 9 -8.92 21.06 -38.18
CA GLU A 9 -8.43 19.69 -38.07
C GLU A 9 -9.40 18.93 -37.15
N VAL A 10 -10.08 17.94 -37.71
CA VAL A 10 -10.88 17.00 -36.94
C VAL A 10 -9.87 16.05 -36.29
N LYS A 11 -9.62 16.22 -34.99
CA LYS A 11 -8.88 15.22 -34.21
C LYS A 11 -9.63 13.89 -34.33
N LYS A 12 -9.03 12.92 -35.02
CA LYS A 12 -9.51 11.53 -35.09
C LYS A 12 -9.14 10.78 -33.80
N GLU A 13 -9.51 11.34 -32.65
CA GLU A 13 -9.30 10.68 -31.36
C GLU A 13 -10.60 9.95 -31.04
N THR A 14 -10.52 8.63 -30.84
CA THR A 14 -11.68 7.75 -30.64
C THR A 14 -12.28 7.85 -29.23
N GLY A 15 -11.68 8.66 -28.35
CA GLY A 15 -12.07 8.80 -26.93
C GLY A 15 -11.76 7.55 -26.08
N LEU A 16 -11.21 6.49 -26.67
CA LEU A 16 -10.90 5.22 -26.02
C LEU A 16 -9.47 5.17 -25.45
N CYS A 17 -8.63 6.15 -25.78
CA CYS A 17 -7.23 6.22 -25.34
C CYS A 17 -7.03 7.34 -24.31
N LEU A 18 -5.96 7.24 -23.52
CA LEU A 18 -5.54 8.30 -22.59
C LEU A 18 -5.36 9.62 -23.35
N THR A 19 -6.01 10.68 -22.87
CA THR A 19 -5.93 12.03 -23.45
C THR A 19 -4.98 12.92 -22.67
N ASN A 20 -4.77 12.63 -21.39
CA ASN A 20 -3.86 13.35 -20.51
C ASN A 20 -2.48 12.67 -20.48
N ARG A 21 -1.41 13.48 -20.49
CA ARG A 21 -0.04 12.97 -20.30
C ARG A 21 0.29 12.91 -18.81
N LYS A 22 0.96 11.83 -18.40
CA LYS A 22 1.41 11.58 -17.01
C LYS A 22 2.18 12.76 -16.38
N ASN A 23 3.00 13.45 -17.17
CA ASN A 23 3.85 14.56 -16.69
C ASN A 23 3.10 15.90 -16.62
N ASP A 24 1.99 16.05 -17.33
CA ASP A 24 1.28 17.33 -17.47
C ASP A 24 0.12 17.42 -16.47
N ASN A 25 -0.67 16.35 -16.39
CA ASN A 25 -1.77 16.24 -15.45
C ASN A 25 -1.85 14.81 -14.90
N PHE A 26 -1.08 14.56 -13.83
CA PHE A 26 -0.97 13.23 -13.23
C PHE A 26 -2.32 12.71 -12.70
N GLY A 27 -3.15 13.59 -12.12
CA GLY A 27 -4.44 13.21 -11.54
C GLY A 27 -5.41 12.69 -12.60
N GLU A 28 -5.64 13.48 -13.66
CA GLU A 28 -6.51 13.08 -14.76
C GLU A 28 -5.93 11.89 -15.54
N TRP A 29 -4.61 11.85 -15.76
CA TRP A 29 -3.96 10.69 -16.38
C TRP A 29 -4.19 9.41 -15.58
N TYR A 30 -4.07 9.48 -14.25
CA TYR A 30 -4.27 8.32 -13.39
C TYR A 30 -5.72 7.86 -13.40
N TYR A 31 -6.67 8.81 -13.35
CA TYR A 31 -8.10 8.55 -13.50
C TYR A 31 -8.42 7.83 -14.82
N GLU A 32 -7.97 8.38 -15.96
CA GLU A 32 -8.18 7.78 -17.27
C GLU A 32 -7.57 6.38 -17.37
N LEU A 33 -6.42 6.15 -16.74
CA LEU A 33 -5.74 4.86 -16.73
C LEU A 33 -6.53 3.79 -15.97
N VAL A 34 -6.95 4.08 -14.74
CA VAL A 34 -7.60 3.08 -13.89
C VAL A 34 -9.06 2.82 -14.28
N VAL A 35 -9.77 3.84 -14.79
CA VAL A 35 -11.15 3.67 -15.29
C VAL A 35 -11.15 3.13 -16.71
N GLY A 36 -10.37 3.73 -17.61
CA GLY A 36 -10.28 3.28 -19.00
C GLY A 36 -9.62 1.91 -19.15
N GLY A 37 -8.81 1.50 -18.18
CA GLY A 37 -8.24 0.16 -18.07
C GLY A 37 -9.14 -0.86 -17.38
N GLU A 38 -10.40 -0.52 -17.07
CA GLU A 38 -11.35 -1.41 -16.39
C GLU A 38 -10.79 -2.00 -15.09
N MET A 39 -10.02 -1.20 -14.34
CA MET A 39 -9.46 -1.60 -13.05
C MET A 39 -10.38 -1.21 -11.90
N ILE A 40 -11.01 -0.03 -11.98
CA ILE A 40 -11.99 0.43 -11.00
C ILE A 40 -13.18 1.12 -11.67
N SER A 41 -14.33 1.06 -11.00
CA SER A 41 -15.52 1.86 -11.33
C SER A 41 -15.93 2.72 -10.13
N TYR A 42 -16.29 3.97 -10.40
CA TYR A 42 -16.78 4.89 -9.37
C TYR A 42 -18.23 4.57 -9.01
N THR A 43 -18.55 4.66 -7.72
CA THR A 43 -19.93 4.53 -7.23
C THR A 43 -20.55 5.90 -6.95
N ASP A 44 -21.84 5.91 -6.64
CA ASP A 44 -22.58 7.08 -6.15
C ASP A 44 -22.27 7.42 -4.68
N ILE A 45 -21.55 6.54 -3.98
CA ILE A 45 -21.06 6.75 -2.62
C ILE A 45 -19.66 7.36 -2.71
N SER A 46 -19.47 8.51 -2.06
CA SER A 46 -18.16 9.17 -1.97
C SER A 46 -17.10 8.19 -1.45
N ASP A 47 -15.93 8.22 -2.09
CA ASP A 47 -14.75 7.46 -1.69
C ASP A 47 -14.91 5.93 -1.72
N CYS A 48 -15.93 5.44 -2.43
CA CYS A 48 -16.17 4.01 -2.67
C CYS A 48 -16.05 3.70 -4.16
N TYR A 49 -15.27 2.65 -4.46
CA TYR A 49 -15.03 2.17 -5.82
C TYR A 49 -15.33 0.67 -5.90
N VAL A 50 -15.87 0.24 -7.04
CA VAL A 50 -15.91 -1.18 -7.39
C VAL A 50 -14.54 -1.55 -7.96
N VAL A 51 -13.94 -2.59 -7.41
CA VAL A 51 -12.68 -3.15 -7.91
C VAL A 51 -13.03 -4.20 -8.95
N GLU A 52 -12.74 -3.89 -10.20
CA GLU A 52 -13.11 -4.71 -11.35
C GLU A 52 -12.20 -5.94 -11.47
N PRO A 53 -12.59 -6.96 -12.26
CA PRO A 53 -11.85 -8.22 -12.35
C PRO A 53 -10.36 -8.06 -12.63
N TRP A 54 -9.97 -7.12 -13.51
CA TRP A 54 -8.56 -6.86 -13.82
C TRP A 54 -7.73 -6.44 -12.61
N ALA A 55 -8.26 -5.54 -11.77
CA ALA A 55 -7.57 -5.14 -10.55
C ALA A 55 -7.64 -6.24 -9.47
N MET A 56 -8.75 -6.97 -9.41
CA MET A 56 -8.90 -8.08 -8.47
C MET A 56 -7.90 -9.21 -8.76
N GLU A 57 -7.54 -9.46 -10.03
CA GLU A 57 -6.51 -10.46 -10.36
C GLU A 57 -5.13 -10.09 -9.82
N VAL A 58 -4.77 -8.80 -9.84
CA VAL A 58 -3.54 -8.32 -9.19
C VAL A 58 -3.57 -8.64 -7.69
N TRP A 59 -4.70 -8.39 -7.03
CA TRP A 59 -4.89 -8.74 -5.62
C TRP A 59 -4.84 -10.26 -5.37
N ASN A 60 -5.41 -11.06 -6.28
CA ASN A 60 -5.43 -12.53 -6.17
C ASN A 60 -4.03 -13.15 -6.19
N ILE A 61 -3.06 -12.52 -6.85
CA ILE A 61 -1.66 -12.97 -6.86
C ILE A 61 -1.01 -12.84 -5.47
N MET A 62 -1.40 -11.82 -4.71
CA MET A 62 -0.79 -11.50 -3.41
C MET A 62 -1.53 -12.13 -2.22
N LYS A 63 -2.83 -12.41 -2.35
CA LYS A 63 -3.67 -12.85 -1.23
C LYS A 63 -3.74 -14.37 -1.08
N VAL A 64 -3.95 -14.81 0.17
CA VAL A 64 -4.31 -16.20 0.49
C VAL A 64 -5.82 -16.35 0.75
N SER A 65 -6.54 -15.28 1.10
CA SER A 65 -8.00 -15.29 1.41
C SER A 65 -8.82 -14.35 0.52
N ARG A 66 -10.14 -14.58 0.43
CA ARG A 66 -11.03 -13.91 -0.54
C ARG A 66 -11.79 -12.68 -0.01
N GLU A 67 -11.73 -12.37 1.28
CA GLU A 67 -12.75 -11.54 1.94
C GLU A 67 -12.32 -10.12 2.31
N PHE A 68 -11.02 -9.81 2.45
CA PHE A 68 -10.54 -8.48 2.84
C PHE A 68 -9.47 -7.93 1.89
N MET A 69 -9.48 -6.61 1.68
CA MET A 69 -8.52 -5.87 0.86
C MET A 69 -7.38 -5.25 1.70
N TRP A 70 -6.95 -5.98 2.72
CA TRP A 70 -5.66 -5.83 3.39
C TRP A 70 -5.35 -7.15 4.13
N GLN A 71 -4.12 -7.30 4.59
CA GLN A 71 -3.71 -8.40 5.46
C GLN A 71 -3.16 -7.82 6.76
N GLU A 72 -3.63 -8.33 7.89
CA GLU A 72 -3.12 -8.02 9.21
C GLU A 72 -2.64 -9.31 9.90
N GLY A 73 -1.49 -9.24 10.55
CA GLY A 73 -0.86 -10.36 11.24
C GLY A 73 -0.51 -9.95 12.66
N HIS A 74 -0.85 -10.79 13.64
CA HIS A 74 -0.61 -10.53 15.05
C HIS A 74 0.10 -11.75 15.65
N THR A 75 1.33 -11.54 16.10
CA THR A 75 2.18 -12.57 16.69
C THR A 75 2.57 -12.15 18.12
N VAL A 76 2.85 -13.15 18.96
CA VAL A 76 3.24 -12.97 20.36
C VAL A 76 4.46 -13.83 20.61
N PHE A 77 5.48 -13.26 21.23
CA PHE A 77 6.76 -13.91 21.50
C PHE A 77 7.14 -13.74 22.98
N ALA A 78 7.96 -14.66 23.48
CA ALA A 78 8.46 -14.60 24.85
C ALA A 78 9.52 -13.50 25.02
N THR A 79 10.29 -13.21 23.96
CA THR A 79 11.37 -12.22 24.00
C THR A 79 11.28 -11.15 22.91
N GLU A 80 11.83 -9.97 23.18
CA GLU A 80 11.92 -8.88 22.19
C GLU A 80 12.80 -9.27 20.98
N SER A 81 13.81 -10.12 21.19
CA SER A 81 14.70 -10.57 20.12
C SER A 81 13.95 -11.39 19.07
N GLU A 82 13.18 -12.39 19.50
CA GLU A 82 12.35 -13.22 18.61
C GLU A 82 11.31 -12.36 17.87
N ALA A 83 10.67 -11.42 18.58
CA ALA A 83 9.75 -10.48 17.94
C ALA A 83 10.47 -9.62 16.89
N GLY A 84 11.69 -9.17 17.17
CA GLY A 84 12.52 -8.40 16.25
C GLY A 84 12.88 -9.15 14.97
N GLU A 85 13.15 -10.45 15.07
CA GLU A 85 13.42 -11.33 13.92
C GLU A 85 12.19 -11.41 13.01
N GLU A 86 11.02 -11.77 13.55
CA GLU A 86 9.75 -11.83 12.80
C GLU A 86 9.44 -10.50 12.11
N ILE A 87 9.66 -9.37 12.80
CA ILE A 87 9.39 -8.04 12.24
C ILE A 87 10.20 -7.79 10.97
N LEU A 88 11.49 -8.16 10.98
CA LEU A 88 12.38 -7.98 9.85
C LEU A 88 12.12 -8.99 8.73
N GLU A 89 11.72 -10.22 9.07
CA GLU A 89 11.29 -11.22 8.10
C GLU A 89 10.03 -10.76 7.36
N VAL A 90 9.01 -10.29 8.08
CA VAL A 90 7.78 -9.73 7.50
C VAL A 90 8.08 -8.48 6.65
N LEU A 91 8.97 -7.60 7.12
CA LEU A 91 9.38 -6.43 6.34
C LEU A 91 10.08 -6.82 5.02
N GLU A 92 10.86 -7.91 5.04
CA GLU A 92 11.46 -8.47 3.84
C GLU A 92 10.42 -9.08 2.91
N LEU A 93 9.43 -9.80 3.43
CA LEU A 93 8.30 -10.30 2.63
C LEU A 93 7.56 -9.14 1.93
N TYR A 94 7.31 -8.03 2.63
CA TYR A 94 6.71 -6.85 2.00
C TYR A 94 7.61 -6.29 0.89
N ARG A 95 8.92 -6.15 1.11
CA ARG A 95 9.85 -5.73 0.04
C ARG A 95 9.74 -6.65 -1.18
N ARG A 96 9.72 -7.97 -0.96
CA ARG A 96 9.61 -8.97 -2.03
C ARG A 96 8.29 -8.87 -2.79
N ILE A 97 7.17 -8.64 -2.12
CA ILE A 97 5.89 -8.40 -2.79
C ILE A 97 5.99 -7.20 -3.74
N TYR A 98 6.52 -6.07 -3.25
CA TYR A 98 6.69 -4.88 -4.08
C TYR A 98 7.68 -5.10 -5.23
N GLU A 99 8.85 -5.68 -4.97
CA GLU A 99 9.94 -5.76 -5.96
C GLU A 99 9.84 -6.96 -6.90
N GLU A 100 9.41 -8.13 -6.41
CA GLU A 100 9.36 -9.38 -7.20
C GLU A 100 8.03 -9.55 -7.94
N TYR A 101 6.90 -9.12 -7.36
CA TYR A 101 5.58 -9.30 -7.96
C TYR A 101 5.06 -8.02 -8.64
N LEU A 102 5.26 -6.86 -8.02
CA LEU A 102 4.76 -5.58 -8.55
C LEU A 102 5.82 -4.82 -9.35
N ALA A 103 7.09 -5.24 -9.32
CA ALA A 103 8.22 -4.57 -9.95
C ALA A 103 8.37 -3.08 -9.51
N VAL A 104 8.01 -2.78 -8.27
CA VAL A 104 8.12 -1.45 -7.65
C VAL A 104 9.28 -1.47 -6.65
N PRO A 105 10.36 -0.69 -6.88
CA PRO A 105 11.44 -0.58 -5.90
C PRO A 105 10.96 0.13 -4.64
N VAL A 106 11.35 -0.38 -3.47
CA VAL A 106 11.00 0.20 -2.18
C VAL A 106 12.21 0.29 -1.26
N ILE A 107 12.16 1.23 -0.32
CA ILE A 107 13.21 1.42 0.68
C ILE A 107 12.69 0.95 2.03
N LYS A 108 13.36 -0.06 2.62
CA LYS A 108 13.11 -0.48 4.00
C LYS A 108 13.67 0.56 4.97
N GLY A 109 12.91 0.89 6.01
CA GLY A 109 13.34 1.86 7.02
C GLY A 109 12.62 1.72 8.35
N LYS A 110 13.14 2.42 9.36
CA LYS A 110 12.50 2.60 10.67
C LYS A 110 11.87 3.99 10.70
N LYS A 111 10.59 4.08 11.09
CA LYS A 111 9.91 5.37 11.27
C LYS A 111 10.55 6.16 12.42
N SER A 112 10.47 7.48 12.32
CA SER A 112 10.82 8.37 13.43
C SER A 112 9.85 8.20 14.60
N GLU A 113 10.21 8.69 15.78
CA GLU A 113 9.33 8.65 16.95
C GLU A 113 7.99 9.38 16.74
N LEU A 114 7.95 10.39 15.86
CA LEU A 114 6.72 11.13 15.55
C LEU A 114 5.81 10.40 14.55
N GLU A 115 6.37 9.50 13.74
CA GLU A 115 5.68 8.82 12.64
C GLU A 115 5.43 7.33 12.94
N LYS A 116 5.97 6.80 14.04
CA LYS A 116 5.72 5.41 14.43
C LYS A 116 4.28 5.22 14.90
N PHE A 117 3.79 3.99 14.86
CA PHE A 117 2.53 3.65 15.50
C PHE A 117 2.60 3.96 17.00
N ALA A 118 1.69 4.80 17.49
CA ALA A 118 1.71 5.29 18.87
C ALA A 118 1.61 4.17 19.92
N GLY A 119 0.95 3.05 19.58
CA GLY A 119 0.85 1.88 20.44
C GLY A 119 2.08 0.98 20.42
N GLY A 120 3.07 1.22 19.56
CA GLY A 120 4.25 0.37 19.39
C GLY A 120 5.52 0.92 20.02
N LEU A 121 6.44 0.01 20.36
CA LEU A 121 7.81 0.34 20.72
C LEU A 121 8.53 1.00 19.54
N TYR A 122 8.44 0.39 18.35
CA TYR A 122 8.90 0.97 17.10
C TYR A 122 8.12 0.46 15.88
N THR A 123 8.26 1.16 14.76
CA THR A 123 7.64 0.80 13.49
C THR A 123 8.68 0.76 12.38
N THR A 124 8.64 -0.30 11.59
CA THR A 124 9.38 -0.41 10.33
C THR A 124 8.41 -0.35 9.16
N SER A 125 8.89 0.11 8.01
CA SER A 125 8.09 0.26 6.80
C SER A 125 8.90 0.08 5.53
N VAL A 126 8.22 -0.24 4.44
CA VAL A 126 8.72 -0.10 3.07
C VAL A 126 8.15 1.17 2.47
N GLU A 127 9.00 2.04 1.94
CA GLU A 127 8.62 3.32 1.34
C GLU A 127 8.79 3.28 -0.17
N ALA A 128 7.73 3.62 -0.89
CA ALA A 128 7.74 3.84 -2.33
C ALA A 128 7.79 5.34 -2.64
N PHE A 129 8.14 5.69 -3.88
CA PHE A 129 8.20 7.08 -4.33
C PHE A 129 7.56 7.23 -5.71
N ILE A 130 6.74 8.27 -5.88
CA ILE A 130 6.10 8.60 -7.16
C ILE A 130 6.81 9.81 -7.78
N PRO A 131 7.69 9.62 -8.79
CA PRO A 131 8.53 10.71 -9.31
C PRO A 131 7.74 11.85 -9.93
N ASN A 132 6.60 11.54 -10.55
CA ASN A 132 5.76 12.51 -11.24
C ASN A 132 5.12 13.53 -10.29
N THR A 133 4.88 13.15 -9.03
CA THR A 133 4.28 14.03 -8.03
C THR A 133 5.29 14.46 -6.96
N GLY A 134 6.47 13.82 -6.91
CA GLY A 134 7.48 14.06 -5.89
C GLY A 134 7.09 13.55 -4.50
N ARG A 135 6.15 12.60 -4.41
CA ARG A 135 5.57 12.15 -3.13
C ARG A 135 6.07 10.75 -2.74
N GLY A 136 6.45 10.62 -1.47
CA GLY A 136 6.64 9.32 -0.83
C GLY A 136 5.30 8.68 -0.46
N VAL A 137 5.25 7.36 -0.50
CA VAL A 137 4.07 6.56 -0.17
C VAL A 137 4.53 5.38 0.71
N GLN A 138 3.98 5.28 1.92
CA GLN A 138 4.20 4.13 2.78
C GLN A 138 3.48 2.92 2.19
N GLY A 139 4.23 1.89 1.81
CA GLY A 139 3.70 0.72 1.12
C GLY A 139 3.19 -0.39 2.04
N ALA A 140 3.89 -0.66 3.13
CA ALA A 140 3.50 -1.62 4.17
C ALA A 140 4.26 -1.34 5.47
N THR A 141 3.79 -1.92 6.59
CA THR A 141 4.38 -1.73 7.92
C THR A 141 4.51 -3.02 8.70
N SER A 142 5.56 -3.09 9.50
CA SER A 142 5.77 -4.15 10.48
C SER A 142 6.18 -3.51 11.81
N HIS A 143 5.42 -3.80 12.87
CA HIS A 143 5.48 -3.07 14.14
C HIS A 143 6.02 -3.96 15.25
N CYS A 144 6.97 -3.44 16.04
CA CYS A 144 7.23 -3.97 17.36
C CYS A 144 6.26 -3.33 18.33
N LEU A 145 5.31 -4.09 18.84
CA LEU A 145 4.36 -3.59 19.83
C LEU A 145 4.97 -3.52 21.24
N GLY A 146 6.09 -4.22 21.46
CA GLY A 146 6.65 -4.45 22.79
C GLY A 146 5.60 -5.02 23.73
N GLN A 147 5.62 -4.59 24.98
CA GLN A 147 4.66 -5.02 25.99
C GLN A 147 3.44 -4.10 26.10
N ASN A 148 3.28 -3.09 25.23
CA ASN A 148 2.22 -2.08 25.39
C ASN A 148 0.83 -2.71 25.38
N PHE A 149 0.54 -3.52 24.36
CA PHE A 149 -0.73 -4.24 24.25
C PHE A 149 -0.85 -5.38 25.25
N ALA A 150 0.23 -6.13 25.48
CA ALA A 150 0.24 -7.22 26.46
C ALA A 150 -0.16 -6.73 27.86
N LYS A 151 0.36 -5.58 28.29
CA LYS A 151 -0.01 -4.95 29.57
C LYS A 151 -1.46 -4.48 29.63
N ILE A 152 -1.97 -3.88 28.56
CA ILE A 152 -3.36 -3.38 28.49
C ILE A 152 -4.36 -4.54 28.53
N PHE A 153 -4.05 -5.64 27.84
CA PHE A 153 -4.95 -6.80 27.70
C PHE A 153 -4.63 -7.95 28.68
N HIS A 154 -3.68 -7.75 29.60
CA HIS A 154 -3.22 -8.76 30.56
C HIS A 154 -2.80 -10.09 29.90
N ILE A 155 -2.08 -10.00 28.77
CA ILE A 155 -1.50 -11.16 28.09
C ILE A 155 -0.20 -11.50 28.82
N VAL A 156 -0.19 -12.63 29.52
CA VAL A 156 0.95 -13.11 30.31
C VAL A 156 1.23 -14.58 30.00
N PHE A 157 2.47 -15.00 30.23
CA PHE A 157 2.87 -16.40 30.14
C PHE A 157 3.74 -16.79 31.33
N GLU A 158 3.86 -18.09 31.59
CA GLU A 158 4.76 -18.64 32.61
C GLU A 158 6.09 -19.00 31.94
N ASP A 159 7.20 -18.46 32.44
CA ASP A 159 8.53 -18.70 31.90
C ASP A 159 9.14 -20.03 32.38
N GLU A 160 10.38 -20.34 31.95
CA GLU A 160 11.08 -21.55 32.35
C GLU A 160 11.37 -21.63 33.87
N ASN A 161 11.40 -20.49 34.55
CA ASN A 161 11.57 -20.38 36.00
C ASN A 161 10.26 -20.48 36.78
N ARG A 162 9.12 -20.65 36.08
CA ARG A 162 7.76 -20.64 36.64
C ARG A 162 7.34 -19.27 37.18
N GLU A 163 7.90 -18.21 36.63
CA GLU A 163 7.53 -16.83 36.93
C GLU A 163 6.56 -16.29 35.87
N LEU A 164 5.59 -15.48 36.29
CA LEU A 164 4.67 -14.83 35.37
C LEU A 164 5.39 -13.65 34.69
N ALA A 165 5.54 -13.75 33.37
CA ALA A 165 6.12 -12.73 32.52
C ALA A 165 5.05 -12.10 31.61
N THR A 166 5.35 -10.89 31.12
CA THR A 166 4.52 -10.11 30.18
C THR A 166 5.33 -9.75 28.95
#